data_AF-L1IUQ5-F1
#
_entry.id   AF-L1IUQ5-F1
#
_cell.length_a   1.000
_cell.length_b   1.000
_cell.length_c   1.000
_cell.angle_alpha   90.00
_cell.angle_beta   90.00
_cell.angle_gamma   90.00
#
_symmetry.space_group_name_H-M   'P 1'
#
loop_
_entity.id
_entity.type
_entity.pdbx_description
1 polymer ?
#
loop_
_entity_poly.entity_id
_entity_poly.type
_entity_poly.pdbx_seq_one_letter_code
_entity_poly.pdbx_strand_id
1 'polypeptide(L)' 'FYDTVDLDDMEFDEVESVFLYPCPCGDMFRIEVSELLQGKRVAPCPSCTLRYVV' A
#
# COMPACT_ATOMS: atom_id res chain seq x y z
N PHE A 1 2.15 -13.59 1.64
CA PHE A 1 3.07 -12.45 1.58
C PHE A 1 3.80 -12.60 0.27
N TYR A 2 3.46 -11.79 -0.73
CA TYR A 2 3.93 -12.03 -2.09
C TYR A 2 5.21 -11.25 -2.40
N ASP A 3 5.32 -9.99 -1.97
CA ASP A 3 6.55 -9.20 -2.07
C ASP A 3 6.65 -8.13 -0.98
N THR A 4 7.86 -7.63 -0.76
CA THR A 4 8.16 -6.42 0.02
C THR A 4 8.35 -5.30 -0.98
N VAL A 5 7.62 -4.20 -0.83
CA VAL A 5 7.70 -3.04 -1.72
C VAL A 5 8.30 -1.90 -0.92
N ASP A 6 9.32 -1.24 -1.45
CA ASP A 6 9.90 -0.07 -0.79
C ASP A 6 8.96 1.13 -0.92
N LEU A 7 8.88 1.95 0.12
CA LEU A 7 8.05 3.17 0.12
C LEU A 7 8.36 4.11 -1.05
N ASP A 8 9.63 4.12 -1.49
CA ASP A 8 10.10 4.96 -2.60
C ASP A 8 9.51 4.54 -3.95
N ASP A 9 9.01 3.30 -4.07
CA ASP A 9 8.34 2.79 -5.27
C ASP A 9 6.82 3.03 -5.27
N MET A 10 6.27 3.55 -4.16
CA MET A 10 4.85 3.85 -4.03
C MET A 10 4.55 5.29 -4.46
N GLU A 11 3.39 5.50 -5.05
CA GLU A 11 2.90 6.83 -5.41
C GLU A 11 2.21 7.46 -4.20
N PHE A 12 2.64 8.65 -3.78
CA PHE A 12 2.01 9.37 -2.68
C PHE A 12 0.91 10.30 -3.18
N ASP A 13 -0.31 10.11 -2.67
CA ASP A 13 -1.43 11.02 -2.87
C ASP A 13 -1.46 12.05 -1.73
N GLU A 14 -1.13 13.31 -2.07
CA GLU A 14 -1.11 14.41 -1.10
C GLU A 14 -2.51 14.80 -0.60
N VAL A 15 -3.56 14.53 -1.36
CA VAL A 15 -4.95 14.92 -1.03
C VAL A 15 -5.49 14.00 0.05
N GLU A 16 -5.31 12.69 -0.12
CA GLU A 16 -5.77 11.69 0.85
C GLU A 16 -4.69 11.33 1.88
N SER A 17 -3.44 11.75 1.69
CA SER A 17 -2.28 11.36 2.51
C SER A 17 -2.11 9.84 2.58
N VAL A 18 -2.17 9.20 1.40
CA VAL A 18 -2.07 7.74 1.24
C VAL A 18 -1.01 7.37 0.23
N PHE A 19 -0.35 6.24 0.44
CA PHE A 19 0.54 5.63 -0.53
C PHE A 19 -0.23 4.59 -1.35
N LEU A 20 -0.07 4.66 -2.66
CA LEU A 20 -0.73 3.85 -3.67
C LEU A 20 0.31 2.98 -4.38
N TYR A 21 -0.06 1.73 -4.66
CA TYR A 21 0.78 0.84 -5.47
C TYR A 21 -0.06 -0.06 -6.37
N PRO A 22 0.29 -0.22 -7.65
CA PRO A 22 -0.49 -1.02 -8.59
C PRO A 22 -0.47 -2.51 -8.19
N CYS A 23 -1.64 -3.09 -8.00
CA CYS A 23 -1.79 -4.53 -7.77
C CYS A 23 -1.84 -5.26 -9.12
N PRO A 24 -1.18 -6.43 -9.26
CA PRO A 24 -1.29 -7.26 -10.46
C PRO A 24 -2.71 -7.78 -10.73
N CYS A 25 -3.65 -7.68 -9.77
CA CYS A 25 -5.05 -8.02 -10.00
C CYS A 25 -5.85 -6.94 -10.75
N GLY A 26 -5.25 -5.77 -11.01
CA GLY A 26 -5.90 -4.64 -11.70
C GLY A 26 -6.45 -3.55 -10.78
N ASP A 27 -6.31 -3.70 -9.46
CA ASP A 27 -6.68 -2.69 -8.46
C ASP A 27 -5.44 -1.98 -7.88
N MET A 28 -5.65 -1.07 -6.93
CA MET A 28 -4.55 -0.38 -6.24
C MET A 28 -4.52 -0.73 -4.76
N PHE A 29 -3.34 -1.09 -4.27
CA PHE A 29 -3.07 -1.11 -2.84
C PHE A 29 -3.07 0.31 -2.28
N ARG A 30 -3.55 0.46 -1.06
CA ARG A 30 -3.59 1.73 -0.34
C ARG A 30 -3.11 1.53 1.10
N ILE A 31 -2.28 2.45 1.57
CA ILE A 31 -1.91 2.54 2.98
C ILE A 31 -1.82 4.00 3.39
N GLU A 32 -2.45 4.35 4.51
CA GLU A 32 -2.40 5.73 5.01
C GLU A 32 -1.05 6.01 5.68
N VAL A 33 -0.58 7.25 5.57
CA VAL A 33 0.59 7.71 6.34
C VAL A 33 0.35 7.55 7.84
N SER A 34 -0.89 7.78 8.29
CA SER A 34 -1.31 7.60 9.69
C SER A 34 -1.04 6.17 10.19
N GLU A 35 -1.27 5.17 9.34
CA GLU A 35 -1.06 3.76 9.64
C GLU A 35 0.43 3.40 9.65
N LEU A 36 1.20 3.94 8.69
CA LEU A 36 2.67 3.79 8.67
C LEU A 36 3.32 4.36 9.94
N LEU A 37 2.85 5.52 10.40
CA LEU A 37 3.32 6.16 11.64
C LEU A 37 2.98 5.34 12.90
N GLN A 38 1.90 4.56 12.85
CA GLN A 38 1.53 3.61 13.91
C GLN A 38 2.33 2.30 13.84
N GLY A 39 3.25 2.16 12.87
CA GLY A 39 4.05 0.96 12.65
C GLY A 39 3.33 -0.12 11.84
N LYS A 40 2.15 0.18 11.28
CA LYS A 40 1.44 -0.74 10.40
C LYS A 40 2.07 -0.66 9.01
N ARG A 41 2.58 -1.80 8.56
CA ARG A 41 3.42 -1.94 7.36
C ARG A 41 2.76 -2.80 6.29
N VAL A 42 1.43 -2.99 6.37
CA VAL A 42 0.70 -3.95 5.53
C VAL A 42 -0.40 -3.23 4.78
N ALA A 43 -0.24 -3.14 3.47
CA ALA A 43 -1.26 -2.61 2.56
C ALA A 43 -2.14 -3.77 2.05
N PRO A 44 -3.44 -3.80 2.37
CA PRO A 44 -4.39 -4.75 1.78
C PRO A 44 -4.91 -4.24 0.44
N CYS A 45 -5.14 -5.15 -0.52
CA CYS A 45 -5.87 -4.82 -1.74
C CYS A 45 -7.37 -5.11 -1.54
N PRO A 46 -8.28 -4.22 -1.96
CA PRO A 46 -9.72 -4.43 -1.79
C PRO A 46 -10.26 -5.60 -2.62
N SER A 47 -9.68 -5.86 -3.79
CA SER A 47 -10.20 -6.85 -4.76
C SER A 47 -9.47 -8.19 -4.77
N CYS A 48 -8.46 -8.39 -3.92
CA CYS A 48 -7.81 -9.68 -3.82
C CYS A 48 -7.39 -9.97 -2.37
N THR A 49 -6.96 -11.21 -2.12
CA THR A 49 -6.45 -11.62 -0.81
C THR A 49 -4.97 -11.29 -0.60
N LEU A 50 -4.33 -10.64 -1.59
CA LEU A 50 -2.93 -10.25 -1.51
C LEU A 50 -2.73 -9.10 -0.53
N ARG A 51 -1.57 -9.13 0.12
CA ARG A 51 -1.12 -8.12 1.07
C ARG A 51 0.37 -7.92 0.82
N TYR A 52 0.76 -6.66 0.58
CA TYR A 52 2.16 -6.28 0.48
C TYR A 52 2.66 -5.72 1.81
N VAL A 53 3.93 -6.00 2.11
CA VAL A 53 4.63 -5.39 3.22
C VAL A 53 5.40 -4.20 2.65
N VAL A 54 5.18 -3.04 3.25
CA VAL A 54 5.79 -1.74 2.93
C VAL A 54 6.82 -1.40 4.01
#